data_AF-A0A1Y4JR17-F1
#
_entry.id   AF-A0A1Y4JR17-F1
#
_cell.length_a   1.000
_cell.length_b   1.000
_cell.length_c   1.000
_cell.angle_alpha   90.00
_cell.angle_beta   90.00
_cell.angle_gamma   90.00
#
_symmetry.space_group_name_H-M   'P 1'
#
loop_
_entity.id
_entity.type
_entity.pdbx_description
1 polymer ?
#
loop_
_entity_poly.entity_id
_entity_poly.type
_entity_poly.pdbx_seq_one_letter_code
_entity_poly.pdbx_strand_id
1 'polypeptide(L)'
;MGLENYEVLPVEAQDVQIVQVDAVERANVDSQVATAKQYPRSIKRCIDNSIAMATMDVETAQSCGYALPRGGKPITGPSVHLAKIIVSNWGNMRTEAKVVQITDKQIISRGTCWDLETNVASAFESGRSIVGKNGARFSNDMITVTGNAANSIAYRNAVFAVIPKAVVEKVYKATQKFITGDLSDEEKIIKRRKGAIDFLFDEYAITEEEVVRLCGKQTINQIKANEIALLLGIVQSLKDGDTTVEELMKPIRESKEAKKEAMKKAVKQND
;
A
#
# COMPACT_ATOMS: atom_id res chain seq x y z
N MET A 1 -56.63 -25.75 -41.43
CA MET A 1 -55.89 -24.47 -41.59
C MET A 1 -54.44 -24.79 -41.27
N GLY A 2 -53.63 -24.94 -42.32
CA GLY A 2 -52.27 -25.48 -42.24
C GLY A 2 -51.29 -24.50 -41.59
N LEU A 3 -50.38 -25.05 -40.79
CA LEU A 3 -49.19 -24.37 -40.25
C LEU A 3 -48.11 -24.23 -41.33
N GLU A 4 -48.47 -23.75 -42.53
CA GLU A 4 -47.57 -23.76 -43.69
C GLU A 4 -46.70 -22.50 -43.83
N ASN A 5 -46.89 -21.48 -43.00
CA ASN A 5 -46.18 -20.19 -43.12
C ASN A 5 -45.42 -19.79 -41.85
N TYR A 6 -44.52 -20.64 -41.37
CA TYR A 6 -43.50 -20.22 -40.40
C TYR A 6 -42.11 -20.34 -41.04
N GLU A 7 -41.66 -19.27 -41.69
CA GLU A 7 -40.26 -19.18 -42.12
C GLU A 7 -39.39 -18.92 -40.89
N VAL A 8 -38.61 -19.93 -40.52
CA VAL A 8 -37.56 -19.79 -39.52
C VAL A 8 -36.40 -19.08 -40.22
N LEU A 9 -36.28 -17.76 -40.01
CA LEU A 9 -35.10 -17.02 -40.43
C LEU A 9 -33.89 -17.64 -39.71
N PRO A 10 -32.89 -18.17 -40.44
CA PRO A 10 -31.66 -18.59 -39.80
C PRO A 10 -31.01 -17.36 -39.18
N VAL A 11 -30.76 -17.40 -37.87
CA VAL A 11 -29.87 -16.44 -37.23
C VAL A 11 -28.49 -16.73 -37.81
N GLU A 12 -28.05 -15.93 -38.79
CA GLU A 12 -26.67 -15.95 -39.24
C GLU A 12 -25.79 -15.75 -38.00
N ALA A 13 -24.98 -16.76 -37.67
CA ALA A 13 -23.95 -16.59 -36.66
C ALA A 13 -23.04 -15.46 -37.14
N GLN A 14 -23.07 -14.33 -36.44
CA GLN A 14 -22.13 -13.24 -36.67
C GLN A 14 -20.72 -13.68 -36.24
N ASP A 15 -20.08 -14.51 -37.05
CA ASP A 15 -18.68 -14.96 -36.87
C ASP A 15 -17.66 -13.89 -37.33
N VAL A 16 -18.10 -12.68 -37.66
CA VAL A 16 -17.32 -11.72 -38.46
C VAL A 16 -16.57 -10.65 -37.63
N GLN A 17 -16.66 -10.65 -36.29
CA GLN A 17 -15.90 -9.68 -35.47
C GLN A 17 -14.99 -10.29 -34.39
N ILE A 18 -15.19 -11.54 -34.00
CA ILE A 18 -14.45 -12.17 -32.89
C ILE A 18 -13.01 -12.51 -33.32
N VAL A 19 -12.82 -13.01 -34.54
CA VAL A 19 -11.51 -13.47 -35.05
C VAL A 19 -10.50 -12.33 -35.23
N GLN A 20 -10.98 -11.13 -35.61
CA GLN A 20 -10.10 -9.97 -35.81
C GLN A 20 -9.58 -9.39 -34.48
N VAL A 21 -10.38 -9.42 -33.42
CA VAL A 21 -9.98 -8.93 -32.09
C VAL A 21 -8.89 -9.83 -31.50
N ASP A 22 -9.07 -11.15 -31.56
CA ASP A 22 -8.08 -12.12 -31.08
C ASP A 22 -6.73 -12.01 -31.81
N ALA A 23 -6.76 -11.78 -33.13
CA ALA A 23 -5.54 -11.62 -33.92
C ALA A 23 -4.76 -10.36 -33.53
N VAL A 24 -5.45 -9.25 -33.25
CA VAL A 24 -4.84 -7.98 -32.84
C VAL A 24 -4.27 -8.08 -31.42
N GLU A 25 -5.01 -8.67 -30.48
CA GLU A 25 -4.52 -8.86 -29.11
C GLU A 25 -3.30 -9.76 -29.06
N ARG A 26 -3.31 -10.87 -29.81
CA ARG A 26 -2.16 -11.76 -29.95
C ARG A 26 -0.95 -11.02 -30.52
N ALA A 27 -1.13 -10.28 -31.62
CA ALA A 27 -0.04 -9.52 -32.23
C ALA A 27 0.55 -8.48 -31.25
N ASN A 28 -0.30 -7.83 -30.45
CA ASN A 28 0.14 -6.88 -29.43
C ASN A 28 0.92 -7.56 -28.30
N VAL A 29 0.45 -8.70 -27.81
CA VAL A 29 1.15 -9.48 -26.77
C VAL A 29 2.50 -9.99 -27.29
N ASP A 30 2.50 -10.59 -28.48
CA ASP A 30 3.70 -11.16 -29.08
C ASP A 30 4.76 -10.08 -29.34
N SER A 31 4.37 -8.92 -29.86
CA SER A 31 5.28 -7.79 -30.09
C SER A 31 5.93 -7.31 -28.79
N GLN A 32 5.17 -7.22 -27.70
CA GLN A 32 5.68 -6.79 -26.40
C GLN A 32 6.65 -7.80 -25.79
N VAL A 33 6.30 -9.08 -25.80
CA VAL A 33 7.15 -10.15 -25.27
C VAL A 33 8.41 -10.30 -26.13
N ALA A 34 8.30 -10.21 -27.45
CA ALA A 34 9.44 -10.23 -28.37
C ALA A 34 10.40 -9.06 -28.09
N THR A 35 9.87 -7.84 -27.93
CA THR A 35 10.67 -6.65 -27.61
C THR A 35 11.38 -6.82 -26.27
N ALA A 36 10.69 -7.30 -25.23
CA ALA A 36 11.27 -7.54 -23.91
C ALA A 36 12.42 -8.58 -23.96
N LYS A 37 12.26 -9.64 -24.74
CA LYS A 37 13.31 -10.66 -24.95
C LYS A 37 14.48 -10.15 -25.79
N GLN A 38 14.23 -9.25 -26.73
CA GLN A 38 15.28 -8.62 -27.55
C GLN A 38 16.14 -7.64 -26.73
N TYR A 39 15.55 -6.96 -25.75
CA TYR A 39 16.23 -5.98 -24.90
C TYR A 39 16.14 -6.38 -23.42
N PRO A 40 16.88 -7.43 -23.00
CA PRO A 40 16.83 -7.90 -21.63
C PRO A 40 17.44 -6.87 -20.67
N ARG A 41 16.86 -6.78 -19.46
CA ARG A 41 17.33 -5.87 -18.42
C ARG A 41 18.63 -6.33 -17.77
N SER A 42 19.29 -5.41 -17.08
CA SER A 42 20.39 -5.72 -16.17
C SER A 42 19.90 -5.56 -14.73
N ILE A 43 19.78 -6.68 -14.00
CA ILE A 43 19.29 -6.69 -12.61
C ILE A 43 20.11 -5.73 -11.73
N LYS A 44 21.44 -5.70 -11.92
CA LYS A 44 22.32 -4.80 -11.18
C LYS A 44 21.95 -3.33 -11.43
N ARG A 45 21.79 -2.94 -12.70
CA ARG A 45 21.39 -1.58 -13.07
C ARG A 45 20.02 -1.22 -12.53
N CYS A 46 19.06 -2.14 -12.58
CA CYS A 46 17.73 -1.93 -12.02
C CYS A 46 17.80 -1.64 -10.51
N ILE A 47 18.59 -2.42 -9.76
CA ILE A 47 18.78 -2.22 -8.32
C ILE A 47 19.48 -0.88 -8.03
N ASP A 48 20.59 -0.62 -8.71
CA ASP A 48 21.41 0.58 -8.46
C ASP A 48 20.61 1.86 -8.76
N ASN A 49 19.86 1.89 -9.86
CA ASN A 49 18.95 3.01 -10.18
C ASN A 49 17.80 3.13 -9.18
N SER A 50 17.18 2.00 -8.78
CA SER A 50 16.10 2.03 -7.79
C SER A 50 16.57 2.61 -6.46
N ILE A 51 17.77 2.24 -6.01
CA ILE A 51 18.37 2.80 -4.79
C ILE A 51 18.60 4.29 -4.96
N ALA A 52 19.25 4.70 -6.06
CA ALA A 52 19.55 6.11 -6.32
C ALA A 52 18.28 6.98 -6.32
N MET A 53 17.19 6.51 -6.94
CA MET A 53 15.91 7.23 -6.93
C MET A 53 15.26 7.21 -5.54
N ALA A 54 15.24 6.06 -4.87
CA ALA A 54 14.57 5.94 -3.58
C ALA A 54 15.30 6.66 -2.43
N THR A 55 16.58 6.98 -2.60
CA THR A 55 17.39 7.75 -1.64
C THR A 55 17.78 9.13 -2.17
N MET A 56 17.04 9.68 -3.13
CA MET A 56 17.33 11.00 -3.70
C MET A 56 17.13 12.10 -2.66
N ASP A 57 16.10 11.97 -1.83
CA ASP A 57 15.75 12.88 -0.75
C ASP A 57 15.04 12.14 0.39
N VAL A 58 14.92 12.80 1.54
CA VAL A 58 14.40 12.18 2.77
C VAL A 58 12.90 11.89 2.66
N GLU A 59 12.14 12.74 1.98
CA GLU A 59 10.69 12.59 1.83
C GLU A 59 10.35 11.37 0.97
N THR A 60 11.02 11.25 -0.19
CA THR A 60 10.90 10.06 -1.05
C THR A 60 11.28 8.79 -0.30
N ALA A 61 12.41 8.80 0.43
CA ALA A 61 12.86 7.64 1.18
C ALA A 61 11.89 7.25 2.31
N GLN A 62 11.26 8.23 2.97
CA GLN A 62 10.23 7.99 3.98
C GLN A 62 8.98 7.35 3.37
N SER A 63 8.56 7.83 2.20
CA SER A 63 7.39 7.29 1.49
C SER A 63 7.54 5.82 1.10
N CYS A 64 8.76 5.30 1.02
CA CYS A 64 9.06 3.92 0.62
C CYS A 64 8.71 2.87 1.69
N GLY A 65 8.42 3.27 2.92
CA GLY A 65 7.98 2.40 4.00
C GLY A 65 6.53 2.64 4.39
N TYR A 66 5.88 1.62 4.94
CA TYR A 66 4.57 1.76 5.59
C TYR A 66 4.56 0.98 6.90
N ALA A 67 3.67 1.39 7.81
CA ALA A 67 3.43 0.63 9.03
C ALA A 67 1.99 0.76 9.54
N LEU A 68 1.39 -0.38 9.88
CA LEU A 68 0.05 -0.47 10.44
C LEU A 68 0.01 -1.41 11.65
N PRO A 69 -0.42 -0.97 12.84
CA PRO A 69 -0.64 -1.87 13.96
C PRO A 69 -1.88 -2.73 13.70
N ARG A 70 -1.72 -4.05 13.64
CA ARG A 70 -2.83 -5.01 13.56
C ARG A 70 -2.66 -6.10 14.61
N GLY A 71 -3.71 -6.35 15.40
CA GLY A 71 -3.71 -7.43 16.40
C GLY A 71 -2.60 -7.30 17.45
N GLY A 72 -2.19 -6.08 17.79
CA GLY A 72 -1.15 -5.81 18.79
C GLY A 72 0.29 -5.93 18.28
N LYS A 73 0.52 -6.22 17.00
CA LYS A 73 1.85 -6.18 16.38
C LYS A 73 1.87 -5.20 15.20
N PRO A 74 2.92 -4.37 15.07
CA PRO A 74 3.08 -3.54 13.89
C PRO A 74 3.40 -4.40 12.67
N ILE A 75 2.60 -4.26 11.62
CA ILE A 75 2.92 -4.76 10.29
C ILE A 75 3.70 -3.67 9.59
N THR A 76 4.96 -3.93 9.30
CA THR A 76 5.83 -3.01 8.57
C THR A 76 6.25 -3.62 7.25
N GLY A 77 6.55 -2.76 6.27
CA GLY A 77 7.10 -3.25 5.03
C GLY A 77 7.30 -2.17 3.97
N PRO A 78 7.69 -2.59 2.75
CA PRO A 78 7.79 -1.71 1.60
C PRO A 78 6.41 -1.20 1.19
N SER A 79 6.30 0.09 0.85
CA SER A 79 5.05 0.74 0.44
C SER A 79 4.78 0.59 -1.06
N VAL A 80 3.63 1.11 -1.52
CA VAL A 80 3.31 1.25 -2.95
C VAL A 80 4.29 2.19 -3.66
N HIS A 81 4.83 3.20 -2.98
CA HIS A 81 5.77 4.16 -3.56
C HIS A 81 7.10 3.47 -3.90
N LEU A 82 7.59 2.60 -3.01
CA LEU A 82 8.75 1.76 -3.33
C LEU A 82 8.46 0.85 -4.53
N ALA A 83 7.27 0.25 -4.59
CA ALA A 83 6.85 -0.59 -5.71
C ALA A 83 6.91 0.17 -7.04
N LYS A 84 6.40 1.42 -7.08
CA LYS A 84 6.44 2.29 -8.27
C LYS A 84 7.86 2.64 -8.69
N ILE A 85 8.75 2.98 -7.75
CA ILE A 85 10.16 3.25 -8.04
C ILE A 85 10.87 2.01 -8.60
N ILE A 86 10.60 0.84 -8.04
CA ILE A 86 11.20 -0.39 -8.55
C ILE A 86 10.65 -0.68 -9.96
N VAL A 87 9.35 -0.57 -10.19
CA VAL A 87 8.74 -0.83 -11.51
C VAL A 87 9.29 0.10 -12.59
N SER A 88 9.48 1.39 -12.30
CA SER A 88 10.04 2.34 -13.28
C SER A 88 11.48 1.99 -13.69
N ASN A 89 12.22 1.28 -12.83
CA ASN A 89 13.61 0.89 -13.06
C ASN A 89 13.80 -0.58 -13.47
N TRP A 90 12.83 -1.44 -13.18
CA TRP A 90 12.91 -2.88 -13.44
C TRP A 90 12.91 -3.16 -14.95
N GLY A 91 12.14 -2.39 -15.71
CA GLY A 91 12.01 -2.54 -17.16
C GLY A 91 11.25 -3.80 -17.56
N ASN A 92 10.71 -3.81 -18.78
CA ASN A 92 9.94 -4.92 -19.34
C ASN A 92 8.71 -5.32 -18.46
N MET A 93 8.08 -4.34 -17.81
CA MET A 93 6.94 -4.56 -16.91
C MET A 93 5.64 -3.97 -17.47
N ARG A 94 4.54 -4.66 -17.23
CA ARG A 94 3.17 -4.14 -17.33
C ARG A 94 2.51 -4.20 -15.98
N THR A 95 1.98 -3.09 -15.52
CA THR A 95 1.30 -3.02 -14.22
C THR A 95 0.05 -2.18 -14.34
N GLU A 96 -1.04 -2.62 -13.73
CA GLU A 96 -2.30 -1.89 -13.67
C GLU A 96 -2.87 -1.99 -12.26
N ALA A 97 -3.60 -0.98 -11.81
CA ALA A 97 -4.52 -1.14 -10.70
C ALA A 97 -5.79 -0.35 -10.97
N LYS A 98 -6.93 -0.98 -10.77
CA LYS A 98 -8.24 -0.36 -10.94
C LYS A 98 -9.25 -0.92 -9.95
N VAL A 99 -10.23 -0.10 -9.63
CA VAL A 99 -11.43 -0.55 -8.94
C VAL A 99 -12.22 -1.42 -9.91
N VAL A 100 -12.43 -2.68 -9.55
CA VAL A 100 -13.17 -3.64 -10.38
C VAL A 100 -14.63 -3.75 -9.96
N GLN A 101 -14.92 -3.46 -8.69
CA GLN A 101 -16.28 -3.56 -8.16
C GLN A 101 -16.50 -2.58 -7.02
N ILE A 102 -17.66 -1.91 -7.02
CA ILE A 102 -18.16 -1.16 -5.88
C ILE A 102 -19.50 -1.79 -5.50
N THR A 103 -19.55 -2.36 -4.30
CA THR A 103 -20.77 -2.94 -3.72
C THR A 103 -21.47 -1.92 -2.82
N ASP A 104 -22.54 -2.33 -2.16
CA ASP A 104 -23.20 -1.58 -1.09
C ASP A 104 -22.28 -1.38 0.13
N LYS A 105 -21.43 -2.37 0.44
CA LYS A 105 -20.65 -2.41 1.68
C LYS A 105 -19.13 -2.29 1.51
N GLN A 106 -18.62 -2.60 0.32
CA GLN A 106 -17.19 -2.71 0.04
C GLN A 106 -16.81 -2.20 -1.36
N ILE A 107 -15.59 -1.72 -1.49
CA ILE A 107 -14.91 -1.47 -2.76
C ILE A 107 -13.82 -2.53 -2.95
N ILE A 108 -13.73 -3.08 -4.15
CA ILE A 108 -12.75 -4.11 -4.51
C ILE A 108 -11.90 -3.57 -5.65
N SER A 109 -10.59 -3.57 -5.41
CA SER A 109 -9.59 -3.17 -6.38
C SER A 109 -8.74 -4.35 -6.78
N ARG A 110 -8.41 -4.44 -8.07
CA ARG A 110 -7.49 -5.44 -8.61
C ARG A 110 -6.22 -4.76 -9.10
N GLY A 111 -5.09 -5.24 -8.60
CA GLY A 111 -3.76 -4.90 -9.10
C GLY A 111 -3.24 -6.07 -9.94
N THR A 112 -2.66 -5.76 -11.09
CA THR A 112 -2.02 -6.74 -11.97
C THR A 112 -0.58 -6.32 -12.22
N CYS A 113 0.30 -7.30 -12.34
CA CYS A 113 1.70 -7.11 -12.64
C CYS A 113 2.15 -8.25 -13.55
N TRP A 114 2.80 -7.92 -14.65
CA TRP A 114 3.32 -8.88 -15.61
C TRP A 114 4.71 -8.45 -16.06
N ASP A 115 5.68 -9.31 -15.81
CA ASP A 115 7.03 -9.21 -16.33
C ASP A 115 7.08 -9.87 -17.71
N LEU A 116 7.23 -9.07 -18.76
CA LEU A 116 7.25 -9.50 -20.16
C LEU A 116 8.52 -10.28 -20.53
N GLU A 117 9.61 -10.09 -19.79
CA GLU A 117 10.88 -10.75 -20.08
C GLU A 117 10.92 -12.17 -19.51
N THR A 118 10.43 -12.36 -18.27
CA THR A 118 10.38 -13.67 -17.61
C THR A 118 9.02 -14.37 -17.76
N ASN A 119 8.02 -13.68 -18.30
CA ASN A 119 6.63 -14.12 -18.41
C ASN A 119 5.96 -14.47 -17.07
N VAL A 120 6.43 -13.90 -15.96
CA VAL A 120 5.79 -14.04 -14.65
C VAL A 120 4.69 -13.00 -14.50
N ALA A 121 3.47 -13.44 -14.23
CA ALA A 121 2.32 -12.57 -14.01
C ALA A 121 1.65 -12.87 -12.66
N SER A 122 1.09 -11.84 -12.05
CA SER A 122 0.26 -11.97 -10.86
C SER A 122 -0.88 -10.96 -10.87
N ALA A 123 -1.96 -11.32 -10.20
CA ALA A 123 -3.09 -10.45 -9.93
C ALA A 123 -3.52 -10.61 -8.48
N PHE A 124 -3.74 -9.50 -7.80
CA PHE A 124 -4.24 -9.49 -6.41
C PHE A 124 -5.44 -8.59 -6.31
N GLU A 125 -6.41 -9.04 -5.53
CA GLU A 125 -7.58 -8.24 -5.17
C GLU A 125 -7.45 -7.77 -3.73
N SER A 126 -7.82 -6.52 -3.50
CA SER A 126 -7.88 -5.91 -2.18
C SER A 126 -9.23 -5.25 -2.00
N GLY A 127 -9.97 -5.73 -0.99
CA GLY A 127 -11.26 -5.17 -0.58
C GLY A 127 -11.11 -4.20 0.59
N ARG A 128 -11.90 -3.12 0.59
CA ARG A 128 -12.06 -2.19 1.71
C ARG A 128 -13.54 -1.97 1.98
N SER A 129 -13.91 -1.84 3.25
CA SER A 129 -15.29 -1.45 3.58
C SER A 129 -15.52 0.03 3.27
N ILE A 130 -16.70 0.33 2.75
CA ILE A 130 -17.19 1.70 2.51
C ILE A 130 -18.38 2.04 3.42
N VAL A 131 -18.51 1.33 4.54
CA VAL A 131 -19.55 1.52 5.54
C VAL A 131 -18.88 1.94 6.83
N GLY A 132 -19.30 3.09 7.35
CA GLY A 132 -18.82 3.62 8.61
C GLY A 132 -19.36 2.85 9.81
N LYS A 133 -18.85 3.20 11.00
CA LYS A 133 -19.23 2.56 12.28
C LYS A 133 -20.73 2.57 12.54
N ASN A 134 -21.44 3.59 12.05
CA ASN A 134 -22.87 3.77 12.26
C ASN A 134 -23.73 2.97 11.27
N GLY A 135 -23.12 2.12 10.44
CA GLY A 135 -23.80 1.43 9.34
C GLY A 135 -24.10 2.33 8.13
N ALA A 136 -23.77 3.62 8.21
CA ALA A 136 -23.94 4.57 7.13
C ALA A 136 -22.87 4.37 6.05
N ARG A 137 -23.29 4.41 4.78
CA ARG A 137 -22.39 4.37 3.63
C ARG A 137 -21.57 5.67 3.56
N PHE A 138 -20.31 5.55 3.17
CA PHE A 138 -19.43 6.69 2.92
C PHE A 138 -19.96 7.59 1.79
N SER A 139 -19.57 8.87 1.82
CA SER A 139 -19.81 9.81 0.71
C SER A 139 -19.06 9.36 -0.54
N ASN A 140 -19.46 9.87 -1.71
CA ASN A 140 -18.81 9.53 -2.98
C ASN A 140 -17.30 9.89 -2.98
N ASP A 141 -16.94 11.01 -2.35
CA ASP A 141 -15.53 11.41 -2.21
C ASP A 141 -14.75 10.44 -1.33
N MET A 142 -15.33 10.04 -0.20
CA MET A 142 -14.72 9.06 0.69
C MET A 142 -14.60 7.67 0.05
N ILE A 143 -15.58 7.27 -0.77
CA ILE A 143 -15.51 6.03 -1.56
C ILE A 143 -14.35 6.10 -2.56
N THR A 144 -14.15 7.24 -3.22
CA THR A 144 -13.04 7.46 -4.15
C THR A 144 -11.69 7.36 -3.45
N VAL A 145 -11.53 8.03 -2.31
CA VAL A 145 -10.31 7.94 -1.48
C VAL A 145 -10.06 6.50 -1.01
N THR A 146 -11.11 5.81 -0.56
CA THR A 146 -11.02 4.41 -0.13
C THR A 146 -10.62 3.49 -1.30
N GLY A 147 -11.13 3.76 -2.50
CA GLY A 147 -10.76 3.05 -3.73
C GLY A 147 -9.30 3.25 -4.12
N ASN A 148 -8.77 4.47 -3.95
CA ASN A 148 -7.35 4.75 -4.19
C ASN A 148 -6.44 4.00 -3.21
N ALA A 149 -6.82 3.94 -1.93
CA ALA A 149 -6.08 3.14 -0.95
C ALA A 149 -6.13 1.63 -1.29
N ALA A 150 -7.30 1.11 -1.69
CA ALA A 150 -7.45 -0.27 -2.14
C ALA A 150 -6.60 -0.57 -3.40
N ASN A 151 -6.57 0.36 -4.37
CA ASN A 151 -5.72 0.27 -5.56
C ASN A 151 -4.24 0.21 -5.18
N SER A 152 -3.78 1.08 -4.29
CA SER A 152 -2.38 1.12 -3.83
C SER A 152 -1.94 -0.20 -3.22
N ILE A 153 -2.78 -0.83 -2.39
CA ILE A 153 -2.48 -2.12 -1.77
C ILE A 153 -2.46 -3.24 -2.81
N ALA A 154 -3.47 -3.29 -3.67
CA ALA A 154 -3.56 -4.32 -4.70
C ALA A 154 -2.39 -4.24 -5.68
N TYR A 155 -2.05 -3.03 -6.13
CA TYR A 155 -0.88 -2.74 -6.99
C TYR A 155 0.41 -3.22 -6.34
N ARG A 156 0.67 -2.79 -5.10
CA ARG A 156 1.87 -3.14 -4.35
C ARG A 156 2.03 -4.66 -4.21
N ASN A 157 0.95 -5.35 -3.85
CA ASN A 157 0.99 -6.80 -3.66
C ASN A 157 1.27 -7.53 -4.98
N ALA A 158 0.68 -7.09 -6.09
CA ALA A 158 0.95 -7.66 -7.41
C ALA A 158 2.41 -7.44 -7.84
N VAL A 159 2.95 -6.23 -7.66
CA VAL A 159 4.35 -5.94 -7.99
C VAL A 159 5.31 -6.81 -7.19
N PHE A 160 5.13 -6.91 -5.87
CA PHE A 160 6.04 -7.68 -5.01
C PHE A 160 5.87 -9.20 -5.11
N ALA A 161 4.82 -9.68 -5.77
CA ALA A 161 4.71 -11.10 -6.13
C ALA A 161 5.50 -11.46 -7.39
N VAL A 162 5.70 -10.51 -8.31
CA VAL A 162 6.46 -10.71 -9.55
C VAL A 162 7.95 -10.41 -9.33
N ILE A 163 8.27 -9.31 -8.66
CA ILE A 163 9.66 -8.90 -8.45
C ILE A 163 10.28 -9.70 -7.30
N PRO A 164 11.46 -10.34 -7.48
CA PRO A 164 12.09 -11.13 -6.44
C PRO A 164 12.27 -10.37 -5.14
N LYS A 165 11.86 -10.98 -4.02
CA LYS A 165 11.94 -10.37 -2.68
C LYS A 165 13.33 -9.83 -2.32
N ALA A 166 14.40 -10.51 -2.77
CA ALA A 166 15.78 -10.07 -2.55
C ALA A 166 16.10 -8.71 -3.18
N VAL A 167 15.48 -8.38 -4.32
CA VAL A 167 15.61 -7.07 -4.98
C VAL A 167 14.89 -6.02 -4.15
N VAL A 168 13.62 -6.29 -3.82
CA VAL A 168 12.78 -5.39 -3.03
C VAL A 168 13.45 -5.06 -1.69
N GLU A 169 13.95 -6.07 -0.98
CA GLU A 169 14.63 -5.88 0.31
C GLU A 169 15.92 -5.07 0.19
N LYS A 170 16.69 -5.21 -0.89
CA LYS A 170 17.91 -4.41 -1.08
C LYS A 170 17.58 -2.93 -1.18
N VAL A 171 16.60 -2.58 -2.01
CA VAL A 171 16.19 -1.18 -2.16
C VAL A 171 15.55 -0.66 -0.87
N TYR A 172 14.66 -1.45 -0.25
CA TYR A 172 14.01 -1.08 0.99
C TYR A 172 15.01 -0.85 2.14
N LYS A 173 16.01 -1.72 2.32
CA LYS A 173 17.03 -1.53 3.36
C LYS A 173 17.87 -0.28 3.11
N ALA A 174 18.14 0.06 1.85
CA ALA A 174 18.83 1.30 1.51
C ALA A 174 18.01 2.54 1.89
N THR A 175 16.70 2.55 1.62
CA THR A 175 15.83 3.66 2.03
C THR A 175 15.71 3.77 3.54
N GLN A 176 15.55 2.64 4.25
CA GLN A 176 15.51 2.62 5.70
C GLN A 176 16.80 3.19 6.31
N LYS A 177 17.96 2.78 5.79
CA LYS A 177 19.26 3.31 6.24
C LYS A 177 19.39 4.82 5.97
N PHE A 178 18.87 5.29 4.83
CA PHE A 178 18.90 6.69 4.46
C PHE A 178 18.03 7.56 5.40
N ILE A 179 16.80 7.13 5.71
CA ILE A 179 15.89 7.90 6.59
C ILE A 179 16.29 7.90 8.05
N THR A 180 16.86 6.79 8.54
CA THR A 180 17.40 6.71 9.89
C THR A 180 18.67 7.54 10.00
N GLY A 181 19.43 7.64 8.90
CA GLY A 181 20.73 8.29 8.88
C GLY A 181 21.76 7.52 9.71
N ASP A 182 22.81 8.22 10.09
CA ASP A 182 23.83 7.72 11.00
C ASP A 182 23.35 7.84 12.46
N LEU A 183 22.74 6.77 12.96
CA LEU A 183 22.31 6.63 14.37
C LEU A 183 23.39 5.99 15.25
N SER A 184 24.67 6.22 14.93
CA SER A 184 25.80 5.76 15.75
C SER A 184 25.87 6.43 17.12
N ASP A 185 25.23 7.59 17.26
CA ASP A 185 25.26 8.43 18.46
C ASP A 185 23.88 8.52 19.12
N GLU A 186 23.87 8.44 20.45
CA GLU A 186 22.67 8.52 21.28
C GLU A 186 21.98 9.89 21.17
N GLU A 187 22.75 10.98 21.01
CA GLU A 187 22.18 12.32 20.82
C GLU A 187 21.36 12.43 19.53
N LYS A 188 21.83 11.82 18.45
CA LYS A 188 21.14 11.81 17.15
C LYS A 188 19.83 11.04 17.22
N ILE A 189 19.83 9.91 17.95
CA ILE A 189 18.62 9.12 18.20
C ILE A 189 17.60 9.95 18.97
N ILE A 190 18.02 10.65 20.03
CA ILE A 190 17.13 11.49 20.84
C ILE A 190 16.50 12.60 20.00
N LYS A 191 17.31 13.31 19.18
CA LYS A 191 16.82 14.38 18.30
C LYS A 191 15.81 13.85 17.28
N ARG A 192 16.11 12.73 16.63
CA ARG A 192 15.24 12.14 15.59
C ARG A 192 13.94 11.60 16.18
N ARG A 193 14.01 10.96 17.35
CA ARG A 193 12.86 10.49 18.12
C ARG A 193 11.95 11.66 18.48
N LYS A 194 12.50 12.74 19.04
CA LYS A 194 11.73 13.92 19.41
C LYS A 194 11.02 14.51 18.20
N GLY A 195 11.72 14.71 17.08
CA GLY A 195 11.10 15.24 15.86
C GLY A 195 9.97 14.36 15.29
N ALA A 196 10.05 13.03 15.44
CA ALA A 196 8.96 12.14 15.04
C ALA A 196 7.73 12.25 15.96
N ILE A 197 7.96 12.41 17.27
CA ILE A 197 6.89 12.60 18.26
C ILE A 197 6.21 13.95 18.07
N ASP A 198 7.00 15.03 17.96
CA ASP A 198 6.51 16.39 17.76
C ASP A 198 5.63 16.45 16.49
N PHE A 199 6.09 15.86 15.38
CA PHE A 199 5.31 15.80 14.14
C PHE A 199 3.98 15.05 14.29
N LEU A 200 3.97 13.92 15.00
CA LEU A 200 2.74 13.15 15.25
C LEU A 200 1.76 13.90 16.15
N PHE A 201 2.26 14.71 17.08
CA PHE A 201 1.45 15.57 17.91
C PHE A 201 0.86 16.74 17.13
N ASP A 202 1.71 17.48 16.40
CA ASP A 202 1.32 18.70 15.70
C ASP A 202 0.32 18.42 14.56
N GLU A 203 0.56 17.38 13.75
CA GLU A 203 -0.26 17.08 12.57
C GLU A 203 -1.48 16.20 12.87
N TYR A 204 -1.37 15.31 13.88
CA TYR A 204 -2.36 14.25 14.11
C TYR A 204 -2.92 14.22 15.54
N ALA A 205 -2.47 15.12 16.43
CA ALA A 205 -2.87 15.16 17.84
C ALA A 205 -2.66 13.80 18.55
N ILE A 206 -1.62 13.06 18.17
CA ILE A 206 -1.21 11.82 18.83
C ILE A 206 -0.21 12.18 19.93
N THR A 207 -0.54 11.87 21.18
CA THR A 207 0.29 12.27 22.33
C THR A 207 1.53 11.39 22.47
N GLU A 208 2.54 11.87 23.21
CA GLU A 208 3.75 11.09 23.51
C GLU A 208 3.43 9.73 24.15
N GLU A 209 2.48 9.69 25.09
CA GLU A 209 2.01 8.46 25.73
C GLU A 209 1.44 7.47 24.71
N GLU A 210 0.69 7.97 23.72
CA GLU A 210 0.13 7.17 22.64
C GLU A 210 1.20 6.66 21.68
N VAL A 211 2.21 7.48 21.37
CA VAL A 211 3.36 7.08 20.56
C VAL A 211 4.14 5.94 21.22
N VAL A 212 4.39 6.03 22.53
CA VAL A 212 5.07 4.97 23.29
C VAL A 212 4.28 3.66 23.22
N ARG A 213 2.95 3.73 23.37
CA ARG A 213 2.05 2.58 23.26
C ARG A 213 2.01 2.01 21.83
N LEU A 214 2.01 2.85 20.79
CA LEU A 214 2.09 2.41 19.38
C LEU A 214 3.36 1.61 19.10
N CYS A 215 4.47 2.02 19.70
CA CYS A 215 5.75 1.30 19.60
C CYS A 215 5.79 0.01 20.43
N GLY A 216 4.74 -0.30 21.22
CA GLY A 216 4.72 -1.42 22.14
C GLY A 216 5.78 -1.30 23.25
N LYS A 217 6.11 -0.07 23.64
CA LYS A 217 7.11 0.25 24.66
C LYS A 217 6.45 0.79 25.93
N GLN A 218 7.22 0.88 27.01
CA GLN A 218 6.77 1.47 28.28
C GLN A 218 7.25 2.91 28.46
N THR A 219 8.40 3.25 27.88
CA THR A 219 9.00 4.59 28.04
C THR A 219 9.57 5.09 26.72
N ILE A 220 9.67 6.42 26.60
CA ILE A 220 10.27 7.08 25.42
C ILE A 220 11.70 6.63 25.16
N ASN A 221 12.46 6.30 26.22
CA ASN A 221 13.86 5.86 26.12
C ASN A 221 14.02 4.51 25.42
N GLN A 222 12.97 3.70 25.34
CA GLN A 222 12.98 2.43 24.63
C GLN A 222 12.74 2.56 23.12
N ILE A 223 12.37 3.76 22.63
CA ILE A 223 12.23 4.05 21.21
C ILE A 223 13.63 4.24 20.62
N LYS A 224 14.08 3.26 19.83
CA LYS A 224 15.36 3.25 19.13
C LYS A 224 15.13 3.35 17.62
N ALA A 225 16.14 3.07 16.82
CA ALA A 225 16.10 3.14 15.36
C ALA A 225 14.89 2.42 14.73
N ASN A 226 14.59 1.21 15.19
CA ASN A 226 13.49 0.40 14.64
C ASN A 226 12.12 1.03 14.91
N GLU A 227 11.92 1.56 16.12
CA GLU A 227 10.69 2.24 16.50
C GLU A 227 10.55 3.61 15.80
N ILE A 228 11.65 4.32 15.54
CA ILE A 228 11.62 5.53 14.71
C ILE A 228 11.17 5.20 13.29
N ALA A 229 11.75 4.15 12.68
CA ALA A 229 11.33 3.68 11.36
C ALA A 229 9.85 3.27 11.34
N LEU A 230 9.38 2.62 12.41
CA LEU A 230 7.97 2.29 12.59
C LEU A 230 7.08 3.54 12.58
N LEU A 231 7.43 4.57 13.36
CA LEU A 231 6.65 5.81 13.44
C LEU A 231 6.59 6.55 12.11
N LEU A 232 7.71 6.62 11.38
CA LEU A 232 7.75 7.19 10.03
C LEU A 232 6.86 6.39 9.06
N GLY A 233 6.84 5.07 9.17
CA GLY A 233 5.93 4.22 8.40
C GLY A 233 4.46 4.46 8.73
N ILE A 234 4.12 4.73 10.00
CA ILE A 234 2.77 5.08 10.43
C ILE A 234 2.34 6.42 9.84
N VAL A 235 3.22 7.42 9.87
CA VAL A 235 2.99 8.72 9.22
C VAL A 235 2.68 8.52 7.74
N GLN A 236 3.45 7.67 7.04
CA GLN A 236 3.19 7.41 5.63
C GLN A 236 1.82 6.73 5.40
N SER A 237 1.45 5.76 6.24
CA SER A 237 0.13 5.13 6.16
C SER A 237 -1.03 6.10 6.45
N LEU A 238 -0.83 7.11 7.30
CA LEU A 238 -1.80 8.18 7.52
C LEU A 238 -1.89 9.11 6.30
N LYS A 239 -0.75 9.52 5.72
CA LYS A 239 -0.71 10.36 4.51
C LYS A 239 -1.37 9.69 3.30
N ASP A 240 -1.13 8.40 3.11
CA ASP A 240 -1.69 7.64 1.98
C ASP A 240 -3.18 7.27 2.16
N GLY A 241 -3.77 7.58 3.32
CA GLY A 241 -5.16 7.20 3.64
C GLY A 241 -5.35 5.69 3.84
N ASP A 242 -4.27 4.97 4.15
CA ASP A 242 -4.31 3.54 4.44
C ASP A 242 -4.94 3.23 5.81
N THR A 243 -4.89 4.20 6.72
CA THR A 243 -5.53 4.20 8.03
C THR A 243 -5.91 5.62 8.41
N THR A 244 -6.82 5.75 9.37
CA THR A 244 -7.11 7.03 10.05
C THR A 244 -6.51 7.06 11.45
N VAL A 245 -6.37 8.26 12.04
CA VAL A 245 -5.95 8.41 13.46
C VAL A 245 -6.90 7.67 14.38
N GLU A 246 -8.21 7.73 14.12
CA GLU A 246 -9.22 7.05 14.91
C GLU A 246 -9.05 5.52 14.87
N GLU A 247 -8.84 4.94 13.69
CA GLU A 247 -8.60 3.51 13.53
C GLU A 247 -7.28 3.08 14.17
N LEU A 248 -6.23 3.89 13.99
CA LEU A 248 -4.90 3.65 14.53
C LEU A 248 -4.92 3.66 16.08
N MET A 249 -5.66 4.60 16.67
CA MET A 249 -5.74 4.79 18.12
C MET A 249 -6.78 3.90 18.80
N LYS A 250 -7.72 3.31 18.05
CA LYS A 250 -8.79 2.46 18.59
C LYS A 250 -8.29 1.40 19.58
N PRO A 251 -7.24 0.61 19.29
CA PRO A 251 -6.76 -0.41 20.22
C PRO A 251 -6.20 0.17 21.52
N ILE A 252 -5.73 1.42 21.50
CA ILE A 252 -5.10 2.10 22.63
C ILE A 252 -6.18 2.81 23.47
N ARG A 253 -6.99 3.67 22.84
CA ARG A 253 -7.99 4.52 23.48
C ARG A 253 -9.22 3.74 23.97
N GLU A 254 -9.64 2.69 23.27
CA GLU A 254 -10.81 1.89 23.66
C GLU A 254 -10.46 0.64 24.50
N SER A 255 -9.18 0.46 24.85
CA SER A 255 -8.74 -0.66 25.69
C SER A 255 -9.42 -0.64 27.07
N LYS A 256 -9.62 -1.82 27.68
CA LYS A 256 -10.18 -1.94 29.04
C LYS A 256 -9.36 -1.15 30.06
N GLU A 257 -8.04 -1.10 29.88
CA GLU A 257 -7.11 -0.36 30.73
C GLU A 257 -7.28 1.15 30.56
N ALA A 258 -7.37 1.66 29.33
CA ALA A 258 -7.63 3.07 29.07
C ALA A 258 -8.99 3.52 29.62
N LYS A 259 -10.03 2.68 29.51
CA LYS A 259 -11.35 2.96 30.11
C LYS A 259 -11.29 3.02 31.64
N LYS A 260 -10.48 2.15 32.26
CA LYS A 260 -10.27 2.13 33.72
C LYS A 260 -9.44 3.33 34.20
N GLU A 261 -8.45 3.77 33.44
CA GLU A 261 -7.68 5.00 33.70
C GLU A 261 -8.55 6.26 33.54
N ALA A 262 -9.36 6.33 32.49
CA ALA A 262 -10.29 7.45 32.26
C ALA A 262 -11.31 7.55 33.41
N MET A 263 -11.86 6.42 33.86
CA MET A 263 -12.81 6.39 34.97
C MET A 263 -12.14 6.82 36.30
N LYS A 264 -10.87 6.44 36.54
CA LYS A 264 -10.11 6.92 37.70
C LYS A 264 -9.81 8.42 37.65
N LYS A 265 -9.49 8.97 36.47
CA LYS A 265 -9.24 10.41 36.28
C LYS A 265 -10.53 11.23 36.48
N ALA A 266 -11.66 10.74 35.98
CA ALA A 266 -12.97 11.38 36.15
C ALA A 266 -13.43 11.41 37.63
N VAL A 267 -13.18 10.33 38.39
CA VAL A 267 -13.49 10.31 39.83
C VAL A 267 -12.63 11.32 40.61
N LYS A 268 -11.35 11.47 40.26
CA LYS A 268 -10.43 12.45 40.90
C LYS A 268 -10.68 13.92 40.54
N GLN A 269 -11.48 14.22 39.52
CA GLN A 269 -11.82 15.61 39.13
C GLN A 269 -13.11 16.11 39.80
N ASN A 270 -13.88 15.21 40.41
CA ASN A 270 -15.13 15.51 41.12
C ASN A 270 -15.00 15.45 42.65
N ASP A 271 -13.79 15.22 43.16
CA ASP A 271 -13.37 15.34 44.56
C ASP A 271 -12.48 16.57 44.71
#